data_AF-A0AAN6UIB4-F1
#
_entry.id   AF-A0AAN6UIB4-F1
#
_cell.length_a   1.000
_cell.length_b   1.000
_cell.length_c   1.000
_cell.angle_alpha   90.00
_cell.angle_beta   90.00
_cell.angle_gamma   90.00
#
_symmetry.space_group_name_H-M   'P 1'
#
loop_
_entity.id
_entity.type
_entity.pdbx_description
1 polymer ?
#
loop_
_entity_poly.entity_id
_entity_poly.type
_entity_poly.pdbx_seq_one_letter_code
_entity_poly.pdbx_strand_id
1 'polypeptide(L)'
;MFELAGFLVIAALGSILTVFITSFHRSWRPWPSKKTTVAPGSWPLFTPAGETDTANDEILREINALAECHETAALFSDLVRTDGARAWPPRANHDHGTWPAPLQPYKEIYYEMAPRLATASASLDDEVNRGRIADFRARFQRLLHEKVDLTQVHELLDAADAGRWDVFPRDTCNAFYCCVAWSRHAYRWATIPVVRLAQLETTLALPPALSSPWTRLQRHFGCTSQSGNNTSNLVLNFTPSAAYTLTINPSPRTASSSEEAFARIFHDVEVRALPIYHAVVHATAAHARAAWLSHDGQDGEGGPRFDGLSGNQVRLFMVLDAFLGLGAGAFRRRLGSAGVEGEIRAEMGEIVKRLRLFRTAHRARAKVYLSQPAPERLPMTAGKSLLRSDMEPNDHSWCRISQS
;
A
#
# COMPACT_ATOMS: atom_id res chain seq x y z
N MET A 1 35.38 -1.02 -59.79
CA MET A 1 36.68 -0.95 -59.07
C MET A 1 36.56 0.00 -57.87
N PHE A 2 35.55 -0.23 -57.03
CA PHE A 2 35.31 0.38 -55.72
C PHE A 2 34.29 -0.58 -55.10
N GLU A 3 34.66 -1.37 -54.08
CA GLU A 3 33.79 -2.13 -53.14
C GLU A 3 34.61 -3.13 -52.27
N LEU A 4 35.89 -3.39 -52.56
CA LEU A 4 36.76 -4.24 -51.72
C LEU A 4 37.46 -3.48 -50.57
N ALA A 5 37.62 -2.16 -50.69
CA ALA A 5 38.20 -1.31 -49.63
C ALA A 5 37.21 -1.05 -48.47
N GLY A 6 35.89 -1.05 -48.73
CA GLY A 6 34.87 -0.85 -47.69
C GLY A 6 34.71 -2.04 -46.74
N PHE A 7 34.82 -3.27 -47.26
CA PHE A 7 34.73 -4.49 -46.46
C PHE A 7 35.93 -4.67 -45.50
N LEU A 8 37.13 -4.25 -45.91
CA LEU A 8 38.34 -4.33 -45.08
C LEU A 8 38.34 -3.30 -43.93
N VAL A 9 37.71 -2.13 -44.13
CA VAL A 9 37.57 -1.11 -43.06
C VAL A 9 36.54 -1.54 -42.01
N ILE A 10 35.44 -2.17 -42.41
CA ILE A 10 34.40 -2.66 -41.49
C ILE A 10 34.90 -3.88 -40.68
N ALA A 11 35.67 -4.78 -41.29
CA ALA A 11 36.27 -5.92 -40.58
C ALA A 11 37.40 -5.50 -39.60
N ALA A 12 38.16 -4.46 -39.92
CA ALA A 12 39.18 -3.89 -39.03
C ALA A 12 38.56 -3.17 -37.82
N LEU A 13 37.44 -2.45 -38.00
CA LEU A 13 36.73 -1.77 -36.90
C LEU A 13 36.00 -2.77 -35.97
N GLY A 14 35.48 -3.87 -36.51
CA GLY A 14 34.90 -4.97 -35.70
C GLY A 14 35.91 -5.67 -34.78
N SER A 15 37.18 -5.76 -35.21
CA SER A 15 38.25 -6.39 -34.43
C SER A 15 38.80 -5.48 -33.32
N ILE A 16 38.84 -4.16 -33.54
CA ILE A 16 39.28 -3.17 -32.54
C ILE A 16 38.25 -3.02 -31.41
N LEU A 17 36.94 -3.06 -31.71
CA LEU A 17 35.88 -2.98 -30.70
C LEU A 17 35.84 -4.23 -29.79
N THR A 18 36.17 -5.40 -30.33
CA THR A 18 36.24 -6.66 -29.57
C THR A 18 37.42 -6.69 -28.60
N VAL A 19 38.57 -6.11 -28.98
CA VAL A 19 39.75 -5.96 -28.10
C VAL A 19 39.51 -4.92 -27.00
N PHE A 20 38.77 -3.83 -27.27
CA PHE A 20 38.41 -2.85 -26.24
C PHE A 20 37.40 -3.39 -25.21
N ILE A 21 36.42 -4.17 -25.65
CA ILE A 21 35.40 -4.77 -24.75
C ILE A 21 36.01 -5.88 -23.88
N THR A 22 36.96 -6.65 -24.39
CA THR A 22 37.64 -7.72 -23.62
C THR A 22 38.75 -7.21 -22.68
N SER A 23 39.43 -6.11 -22.99
CA SER A 23 40.46 -5.52 -22.11
C SER A 23 39.91 -4.69 -20.95
N PHE A 24 38.74 -4.05 -21.09
CA PHE A 24 38.12 -3.32 -19.97
C PHE A 24 37.51 -4.24 -18.90
N HIS A 25 37.35 -5.53 -19.21
CA HIS A 25 36.82 -6.53 -18.28
C HIS A 25 37.89 -7.12 -17.33
N ARG A 26 39.17 -6.72 -17.44
CA ARG A 26 40.29 -7.30 -16.65
C ARG A 26 40.95 -6.38 -15.61
N SER A 27 40.57 -5.11 -15.50
CA SER A 27 41.18 -4.17 -14.53
C SER A 27 40.23 -3.48 -13.56
N TRP A 28 38.93 -3.78 -13.57
CA TRP A 28 38.04 -3.42 -12.46
C TRP A 28 38.14 -4.49 -11.36
N ARG A 29 38.91 -4.20 -10.32
CA ARG A 29 38.77 -4.88 -9.02
C ARG A 29 37.59 -4.25 -8.29
N PRO A 30 36.44 -4.93 -8.15
CA PRO A 30 35.46 -4.52 -7.16
C PRO A 30 36.05 -4.78 -5.77
N TRP A 31 35.88 -3.81 -4.89
CA TRP A 31 35.96 -3.95 -3.43
C TRP A 31 35.36 -5.29 -2.99
N PRO A 32 35.92 -6.02 -2.00
CA PRO A 32 35.37 -7.31 -1.60
C PRO A 32 33.99 -7.10 -0.96
N SER A 33 32.93 -7.17 -1.77
CA SER A 33 31.61 -7.49 -1.25
C SER A 33 31.67 -8.97 -0.90
N LYS A 34 31.56 -9.28 0.39
CA LYS A 34 31.21 -10.65 0.82
C LYS A 34 29.94 -11.02 0.05
N LYS A 35 30.09 -11.88 -0.97
CA LYS A 35 28.94 -12.55 -1.58
C LYS A 35 28.44 -13.53 -0.54
N THR A 36 27.54 -13.07 0.31
CA THR A 36 26.73 -13.95 1.12
C THR A 36 25.83 -14.69 0.13
N THR A 37 26.19 -15.92 -0.21
CA THR A 37 25.28 -16.88 -0.81
C THR A 37 24.17 -17.14 0.19
N VAL A 38 23.10 -16.34 0.10
CA VAL A 38 21.86 -16.55 0.81
C VAL A 38 21.16 -17.69 0.07
N ALA A 39 21.03 -18.85 0.73
CA ALA A 39 20.29 -19.97 0.18
C ALA A 39 18.84 -19.54 -0.10
N PRO A 40 18.16 -20.11 -1.12
CA PRO A 40 16.73 -19.89 -1.30
C PRO A 40 16.01 -20.42 -0.05
N GLY A 41 15.60 -19.51 0.84
CA GLY A 41 15.04 -19.83 2.16
C GLY A 41 15.67 -19.08 3.33
N SER A 42 16.81 -18.39 3.17
CA SER A 42 17.51 -17.72 4.28
C SER A 42 17.45 -16.20 4.23
N TRP A 43 16.29 -15.61 3.91
CA TRP A 43 16.07 -14.21 4.26
C TRP A 43 15.91 -14.11 5.78
N PRO A 44 16.64 -13.23 6.50
CA PRO A 44 16.49 -13.06 7.95
C PRO A 44 15.22 -12.25 8.30
N LEU A 45 14.13 -12.50 7.56
CA LEU A 45 12.85 -11.80 7.70
C LEU A 45 11.91 -12.45 8.72
N PHE A 46 12.32 -13.56 9.35
CA PHE A 46 11.53 -14.21 10.38
C PHE A 46 12.34 -14.30 11.68
N THR A 47 12.21 -13.28 12.52
CA THR A 47 12.32 -13.47 13.96
C THR A 47 11.03 -14.16 14.43
N PRO A 48 11.10 -15.18 15.30
CA PRO A 48 9.91 -15.82 15.84
C PRO A 48 9.02 -14.79 16.55
N ALA A 49 7.70 -14.89 16.35
CA ALA A 49 6.70 -13.94 16.85
C ALA A 49 6.75 -13.68 18.38
N GLY A 50 7.42 -14.53 19.16
CA GLY A 50 7.50 -14.40 20.63
C GLY A 50 8.44 -13.31 21.17
N GLU A 51 9.52 -12.96 20.46
CA GLU A 51 10.44 -11.90 20.92
C GLU A 51 9.94 -10.49 20.56
N THR A 52 9.15 -10.37 19.48
CA THR A 52 8.67 -9.08 18.97
C THR A 52 7.54 -8.46 19.78
N ASP A 53 6.70 -9.28 20.41
CA ASP A 53 5.53 -8.78 21.15
C ASP A 53 5.93 -8.04 22.44
N THR A 54 6.91 -8.57 23.18
CA THR A 54 7.37 -7.94 24.43
C THR A 54 8.08 -6.60 24.20
N ALA A 55 8.89 -6.50 23.14
CA ALA A 55 9.56 -5.26 22.76
C ALA A 55 8.56 -4.21 22.24
N ASN A 56 7.54 -4.63 21.49
CA ASN A 56 6.49 -3.74 21.03
C ASN A 56 5.63 -3.21 22.18
N ASP A 57 5.31 -4.05 23.16
CA ASP A 57 4.57 -3.65 24.36
C ASP A 57 5.35 -2.62 25.20
N GLU A 58 6.67 -2.75 25.30
CA GLU A 58 7.52 -1.76 25.95
C GLU A 58 7.51 -0.42 25.21
N ILE A 59 7.68 -0.43 23.88
CA ILE A 59 7.59 0.77 23.05
C ILE A 59 6.24 1.48 23.24
N LEU A 60 5.13 0.73 23.19
CA LEU A 60 3.80 1.31 23.38
C LEU A 60 3.62 1.89 24.78
N ARG A 61 4.20 1.25 25.81
CA ARG A 61 4.20 1.76 27.19
C ARG A 61 4.95 3.08 27.30
N GLU A 62 6.11 3.21 26.66
CA GLU A 62 6.90 4.44 26.64
C GLU A 62 6.15 5.59 25.95
N ILE A 63 5.52 5.32 24.79
CA ILE A 63 4.70 6.33 24.10
C ILE A 63 3.50 6.74 24.97
N ASN A 64 2.83 5.79 25.62
CA ASN A 64 1.71 6.09 26.52
C ASN A 64 2.13 6.94 27.71
N ALA A 65 3.33 6.71 28.27
CA ALA A 65 3.85 7.54 29.35
C ALA A 65 4.11 9.00 28.89
N LEU A 66 4.46 9.20 27.61
CA LEU A 66 4.62 10.54 27.04
C LEU A 66 3.29 11.21 26.67
N ALA A 67 2.21 10.46 26.49
CA ALA A 67 0.93 10.97 25.99
C ALA A 67 0.30 12.05 26.88
N GLU A 68 0.58 12.03 28.18
CA GLU A 68 0.08 13.07 29.12
C GLU A 68 0.75 14.43 28.93
N CYS A 69 1.95 14.45 28.33
CA CYS A 69 2.79 15.65 28.25
C CYS A 69 3.16 16.07 26.82
N HIS A 70 2.78 15.30 25.80
CA HIS A 70 3.11 15.60 24.40
C HIS A 70 2.02 15.19 23.42
N GLU A 71 1.60 16.14 22.58
CA GLU A 71 0.51 15.98 21.62
C GLU A 71 0.74 14.85 20.62
N THR A 72 1.95 14.70 20.04
CA THR A 72 2.22 13.63 19.06
C THR A 72 2.18 12.25 19.72
N ALA A 73 2.67 12.14 20.96
CA ALA A 73 2.54 10.91 21.73
C ALA A 73 1.06 10.60 22.04
N ALA A 74 0.27 11.62 22.41
CA ALA A 74 -1.16 11.48 22.65
C ALA A 74 -1.93 11.03 21.40
N LEU A 75 -1.67 11.64 20.25
CA LEU A 75 -2.29 11.28 18.97
C LEU A 75 -1.92 9.85 18.53
N PHE A 76 -0.66 9.44 18.68
CA PHE A 76 -0.25 8.07 18.33
C PHE A 76 -0.82 7.04 19.32
N SER A 77 -0.80 7.35 20.63
CA SER A 77 -1.44 6.51 21.65
C SER A 77 -2.93 6.33 21.37
N ASP A 78 -3.62 7.42 21.02
CA ASP A 78 -5.03 7.38 20.63
C ASP A 78 -5.22 6.48 19.41
N LEU A 79 -4.45 6.69 18.34
CA LEU A 79 -4.48 5.88 17.12
C LEU A 79 -4.33 4.37 17.41
N VAL A 80 -3.37 3.97 18.26
CA VAL A 80 -3.17 2.56 18.62
C VAL A 80 -4.36 2.04 19.43
N ARG A 81 -4.86 2.84 20.37
CA ARG A 81 -5.98 2.47 21.25
C ARG A 81 -7.29 2.34 20.48
N THR A 82 -7.55 3.25 19.55
CA THR A 82 -8.82 3.37 18.82
C THR A 82 -8.79 2.54 17.53
N ASP A 83 -8.06 3.01 16.51
CA ASP A 83 -7.95 2.35 15.21
C ASP A 83 -7.13 1.06 15.29
N GLY A 84 -6.13 1.02 16.15
CA GLY A 84 -5.28 -0.16 16.34
C GLY A 84 -5.96 -1.29 17.09
N ALA A 85 -7.13 -1.04 17.69
CA ALA A 85 -7.78 -1.93 18.64
C ALA A 85 -6.81 -2.38 19.77
N ARG A 86 -6.05 -1.41 20.31
CA ARG A 86 -5.04 -1.57 21.37
C ARG A 86 -3.80 -2.36 20.97
N ALA A 87 -3.54 -2.51 19.67
CA ALA A 87 -2.36 -3.20 19.18
C ALA A 87 -1.75 -2.47 17.97
N TRP A 88 -0.47 -2.74 17.73
CA TRP A 88 0.19 -2.35 16.49
C TRP A 88 0.95 -3.55 15.89
N PRO A 89 0.80 -3.86 14.57
CA PRO A 89 -0.12 -3.21 13.63
C PRO A 89 -1.59 -3.37 14.07
N PRO A 90 -2.52 -2.60 13.49
CA PRO A 90 -3.93 -2.65 13.89
C PRO A 90 -4.50 -4.06 13.84
N ARG A 91 -5.18 -4.47 14.92
CA ARG A 91 -5.77 -5.81 15.02
C ARG A 91 -7.08 -5.89 14.26
N ALA A 92 -7.25 -6.96 13.48
CA ALA A 92 -8.52 -7.31 12.85
C ALA A 92 -8.95 -8.72 13.27
N ASN A 93 -10.11 -8.82 13.92
CA ASN A 93 -10.68 -10.11 14.28
C ASN A 93 -11.58 -10.63 13.15
N HIS A 94 -11.05 -11.54 12.36
CA HIS A 94 -11.79 -12.20 11.29
C HIS A 94 -12.49 -13.48 11.74
N ASP A 95 -12.55 -13.84 13.02
CA ASP A 95 -13.31 -15.03 13.42
C ASP A 95 -14.81 -14.81 13.23
N HIS A 96 -15.42 -15.58 12.31
CA HIS A 96 -16.81 -15.40 11.91
C HIS A 96 -17.79 -15.56 13.07
N GLY A 97 -17.54 -16.52 13.97
CA GLY A 97 -18.43 -16.77 15.11
C GLY A 97 -18.45 -15.65 16.15
N THR A 98 -17.46 -14.74 16.09
CA THR A 98 -17.35 -13.60 17.02
C THR A 98 -17.93 -12.31 16.47
N TRP A 99 -18.32 -12.28 15.19
CA TRP A 99 -18.94 -11.11 14.59
C TRP A 99 -20.39 -10.97 15.07
N PRO A 100 -20.87 -9.74 15.34
CA PRO A 100 -22.29 -9.49 15.53
C PRO A 100 -23.10 -10.07 14.36
N ALA A 101 -24.21 -10.73 14.67
CA ALA A 101 -25.03 -11.44 13.68
C ALA A 101 -25.38 -10.59 12.43
N PRO A 102 -25.71 -9.28 12.54
CA PRO A 102 -26.00 -8.45 11.36
C PRO A 102 -24.82 -8.28 10.38
N LEU A 103 -23.58 -8.48 10.82
CA LEU A 103 -22.37 -8.30 10.00
C LEU A 103 -21.90 -9.61 9.34
N GLN A 104 -22.28 -10.76 9.89
CA GLN A 104 -21.89 -12.09 9.40
C GLN A 104 -22.19 -12.30 7.90
N PRO A 105 -23.36 -11.87 7.36
CA PRO A 105 -23.68 -12.02 5.94
C PRO A 105 -22.66 -11.40 4.99
N TYR A 106 -22.02 -10.29 5.36
CA TYR A 106 -21.03 -9.65 4.47
C TYR A 106 -19.87 -10.58 4.13
N LYS A 107 -19.37 -11.29 5.15
CA LYS A 107 -18.25 -12.21 5.00
C LYS A 107 -18.65 -13.47 4.22
N GLU A 108 -19.84 -13.99 4.49
CA GLU A 108 -20.40 -15.12 3.75
C GLU A 108 -20.58 -14.80 2.26
N ILE A 109 -21.18 -13.65 1.95
CA ILE A 109 -21.36 -13.16 0.58
C ILE A 109 -20.01 -13.00 -0.10
N TYR A 110 -19.02 -12.41 0.59
CA TYR A 110 -17.68 -12.26 0.03
C TYR A 110 -17.09 -13.62 -0.35
N TYR A 111 -17.12 -14.61 0.54
CA TYR A 111 -16.58 -15.94 0.22
C TYR A 111 -17.38 -16.70 -0.84
N GLU A 112 -18.68 -16.47 -0.94
CA GLU A 112 -19.49 -17.01 -2.02
C GLU A 112 -19.10 -16.42 -3.39
N MET A 113 -18.75 -15.13 -3.41
CA MET A 113 -18.52 -14.37 -4.63
C MET A 113 -17.06 -14.34 -5.06
N ALA A 114 -16.09 -14.38 -4.15
CA ALA A 114 -14.67 -14.28 -4.48
C ALA A 114 -14.20 -15.33 -5.51
N PRO A 115 -14.58 -16.62 -5.43
CA PRO A 115 -14.22 -17.61 -6.45
C PRO A 115 -14.75 -17.32 -7.86
N ARG A 116 -15.74 -16.42 -7.99
CA ARG A 116 -16.36 -16.04 -9.26
C ARG A 116 -15.70 -14.82 -9.92
N LEU A 117 -14.81 -14.12 -9.22
CA LEU A 117 -14.05 -13.00 -9.77
C LEU A 117 -13.02 -13.47 -10.78
N ALA A 118 -12.23 -14.48 -10.40
CA ALA A 118 -11.13 -14.97 -11.21
C ALA A 118 -11.65 -15.79 -12.41
N THR A 119 -11.23 -15.41 -13.61
CA THR A 119 -11.36 -16.22 -14.82
C THR A 119 -9.99 -16.77 -15.23
N ALA A 120 -9.93 -18.05 -15.59
CA ALA A 120 -8.71 -18.68 -16.08
C ALA A 120 -8.24 -18.08 -17.41
N SER A 121 -9.18 -17.59 -18.23
CA SER A 121 -8.90 -17.00 -19.54
C SER A 121 -9.45 -15.58 -19.61
N ALA A 122 -8.53 -14.61 -19.74
CA ALA A 122 -8.87 -13.23 -20.03
C ALA A 122 -9.53 -13.13 -21.41
N SER A 123 -10.58 -12.31 -21.54
CA SER A 123 -11.20 -12.01 -22.82
C SER A 123 -10.76 -10.62 -23.27
N LEU A 124 -10.40 -10.48 -24.55
CA LEU A 124 -10.21 -9.18 -25.20
C LEU A 124 -11.51 -8.64 -25.81
N ASP A 125 -12.58 -9.44 -25.79
CA ASP A 125 -13.91 -9.06 -26.26
C ASP A 125 -14.68 -8.33 -25.16
N ASP A 126 -15.00 -7.06 -25.43
CA ASP A 126 -15.74 -6.19 -24.52
C ASP A 126 -17.18 -6.65 -24.28
N GLU A 127 -17.83 -7.33 -25.23
CA GLU A 127 -19.19 -7.88 -25.02
C GLU A 127 -19.16 -9.02 -24.00
N VAL A 128 -18.19 -9.93 -24.12
CA VAL A 128 -17.98 -11.02 -23.15
C VAL A 128 -17.68 -10.44 -21.76
N ASN A 129 -16.81 -9.43 -21.70
CA ASN A 129 -16.46 -8.78 -20.44
C ASN A 129 -17.65 -8.04 -19.81
N ARG A 130 -18.48 -7.37 -20.63
CA ARG A 130 -19.71 -6.71 -20.16
C ARG A 130 -20.69 -7.70 -19.54
N GLY A 131 -20.91 -8.84 -20.21
CA GLY A 131 -21.76 -9.91 -19.67
C GLY A 131 -21.27 -10.43 -18.32
N ARG A 132 -19.96 -10.74 -18.21
CA ARG A 132 -19.34 -11.21 -16.95
C ARG A 132 -19.50 -10.21 -15.81
N ILE A 133 -19.21 -8.93 -16.07
CA ILE A 133 -19.33 -7.86 -15.08
C ILE A 133 -20.80 -7.72 -14.62
N ALA A 134 -21.74 -7.73 -15.57
CA ALA A 134 -23.16 -7.62 -15.27
C ALA A 134 -23.64 -8.81 -14.42
N ASP A 135 -23.30 -10.04 -14.80
CA ASP A 135 -23.69 -11.26 -14.08
C ASP A 135 -23.14 -11.28 -12.65
N PHE A 136 -21.86 -10.94 -12.49
CA PHE A 136 -21.22 -10.87 -11.18
C PHE A 136 -21.93 -9.86 -10.28
N ARG A 137 -22.15 -8.63 -10.76
CA ARG A 137 -22.79 -7.56 -9.99
C ARG A 137 -24.24 -7.88 -9.67
N ALA A 138 -25.00 -8.42 -10.63
CA ALA A 138 -26.39 -8.82 -10.42
C ALA A 138 -26.51 -9.88 -9.31
N ARG A 139 -25.62 -10.87 -9.29
CA ARG A 139 -25.58 -11.87 -8.21
C ARG A 139 -25.16 -11.25 -6.88
N PHE A 140 -24.12 -10.43 -6.87
CA PHE A 140 -23.62 -9.77 -5.65
C PHE A 140 -24.72 -8.89 -5.02
N GLN A 141 -25.40 -8.10 -5.83
CA GLN A 141 -26.49 -7.22 -5.40
C GLN A 141 -27.68 -8.02 -4.85
N ARG A 142 -28.04 -9.13 -5.50
CA ARG A 142 -29.12 -10.01 -5.03
C ARG A 142 -28.80 -10.59 -3.65
N LEU A 143 -27.59 -11.14 -3.47
CA LEU A 143 -27.17 -11.71 -2.19
C LEU A 143 -27.14 -10.66 -1.07
N LEU A 144 -26.67 -9.44 -1.37
CA LEU A 144 -26.72 -8.32 -0.41
C LEU A 144 -28.17 -7.99 -0.04
N HIS A 145 -29.07 -7.93 -1.01
CA HIS A 145 -30.48 -7.63 -0.76
C HIS A 145 -31.19 -8.72 0.06
N GLU A 146 -30.88 -9.99 -0.21
CA GLU A 146 -31.52 -11.13 0.44
C GLU A 146 -31.00 -11.38 1.86
N LYS A 147 -29.72 -11.13 2.12
CA LYS A 147 -29.06 -11.56 3.37
C LYS A 147 -28.68 -10.44 4.32
N VAL A 148 -28.56 -9.19 3.87
CA VAL A 148 -28.13 -8.07 4.73
C VAL A 148 -29.33 -7.27 5.21
N ASP A 149 -29.54 -7.28 6.52
CA ASP A 149 -30.44 -6.33 7.19
C ASP A 149 -29.68 -5.02 7.45
N LEU A 150 -29.88 -4.04 6.56
CA LEU A 150 -29.17 -2.77 6.62
C LEU A 150 -29.57 -1.94 7.85
N THR A 151 -30.78 -2.10 8.38
CA THR A 151 -31.22 -1.40 9.58
C THR A 151 -30.41 -1.87 10.79
N GLN A 152 -30.28 -3.19 10.98
CA GLN A 152 -29.48 -3.73 12.08
C GLN A 152 -27.98 -3.40 11.95
N VAL A 153 -27.46 -3.32 10.72
CA VAL A 153 -26.09 -2.86 10.46
C VAL A 153 -25.91 -1.39 10.88
N HIS A 154 -26.89 -0.53 10.60
CA HIS A 154 -26.86 0.87 11.03
C HIS A 154 -26.93 1.01 12.53
N GLU A 155 -27.76 0.22 13.22
CA GLU A 155 -27.83 0.23 14.68
C GLU A 155 -26.48 -0.13 15.33
N LEU A 156 -25.73 -1.08 14.76
CA LEU A 156 -24.37 -1.40 15.23
C LEU A 156 -23.38 -0.26 15.00
N LEU A 157 -23.45 0.40 13.83
CA LEU A 157 -22.59 1.54 13.52
C LEU A 157 -22.92 2.75 14.40
N ASP A 158 -24.21 2.99 14.68
CA ASP A 158 -24.67 4.02 15.61
C ASP A 158 -24.17 3.70 17.04
N ALA A 159 -24.20 2.43 17.45
CA ALA A 159 -23.66 2.00 18.74
C ALA A 159 -22.14 2.26 18.83
N ALA A 160 -21.38 1.94 17.79
CA ALA A 160 -19.94 2.23 17.72
C ALA A 160 -19.66 3.75 17.78
N ASP A 161 -20.42 4.56 17.05
CA ASP A 161 -20.30 6.03 17.09
C ASP A 161 -20.65 6.59 18.48
N ALA A 162 -21.56 5.95 19.22
CA ALA A 162 -21.86 6.24 20.62
C ALA A 162 -20.84 5.66 21.62
N GLY A 163 -19.77 5.03 21.15
CA GLY A 163 -18.70 4.48 21.98
C GLY A 163 -19.00 3.10 22.60
N ARG A 164 -20.06 2.40 22.16
CA ARG A 164 -20.44 1.06 22.63
C ARG A 164 -19.61 -0.05 21.98
N TRP A 165 -18.31 -0.06 22.30
CA TRP A 165 -17.35 -1.06 21.83
C TRP A 165 -17.52 -2.43 22.50
N ASP A 166 -18.38 -2.54 23.50
CA ASP A 166 -18.85 -3.79 24.09
C ASP A 166 -19.78 -4.57 23.16
N VAL A 167 -20.56 -3.87 22.32
CA VAL A 167 -21.49 -4.48 21.35
C VAL A 167 -20.87 -4.64 19.97
N PHE A 168 -20.05 -3.67 19.55
CA PHE A 168 -19.32 -3.76 18.29
C PHE A 168 -17.82 -3.57 18.56
N PRO A 169 -17.08 -4.64 18.91
CA PRO A 169 -15.66 -4.56 19.25
C PRO A 169 -14.81 -3.93 18.14
N ARG A 170 -13.76 -3.19 18.53
CA ARG A 170 -12.91 -2.42 17.62
C ARG A 170 -12.18 -3.28 16.60
N ASP A 171 -11.66 -4.43 17.02
CA ASP A 171 -11.00 -5.39 16.14
C ASP A 171 -11.97 -6.05 15.16
N THR A 172 -13.22 -6.28 15.57
CA THR A 172 -14.31 -6.68 14.66
C THR A 172 -14.69 -5.55 13.70
N CYS A 173 -14.72 -4.30 14.16
CA CYS A 173 -14.93 -3.12 13.30
C CYS A 173 -13.85 -3.00 12.22
N ASN A 174 -12.59 -3.21 12.59
CA ASN A 174 -11.45 -3.26 11.66
C ASN A 174 -11.62 -4.37 10.62
N ALA A 175 -12.02 -5.57 11.05
CA ALA A 175 -12.25 -6.69 10.14
C ALA A 175 -13.46 -6.45 9.22
N PHE A 176 -14.53 -5.83 9.72
CA PHE A 176 -15.67 -5.40 8.92
C PHE A 176 -15.28 -4.32 7.92
N TYR A 177 -14.45 -3.35 8.31
CA TYR A 177 -13.91 -2.33 7.42
C TYR A 177 -13.13 -2.95 6.26
N CYS A 178 -12.27 -3.92 6.56
CA CYS A 178 -11.55 -4.70 5.56
C CYS A 178 -12.50 -5.46 4.62
N CYS A 179 -13.51 -6.14 5.18
CA CYS A 179 -14.48 -6.91 4.41
C CYS A 179 -15.32 -6.04 3.46
N VAL A 180 -15.78 -4.87 3.91
CA VAL A 180 -16.52 -3.93 3.06
C VAL A 180 -15.58 -3.35 1.98
N ALA A 181 -14.33 -3.02 2.31
CA ALA A 181 -13.36 -2.54 1.31
C ALA A 181 -13.12 -3.58 0.20
N TRP A 182 -12.91 -4.85 0.56
CA TRP A 182 -12.75 -5.93 -0.41
C TRP A 182 -14.02 -6.24 -1.19
N SER A 183 -15.19 -6.19 -0.56
CA SER A 183 -16.49 -6.36 -1.23
C SER A 183 -16.74 -5.27 -2.26
N ARG A 184 -16.38 -4.02 -1.94
CA ARG A 184 -16.44 -2.89 -2.88
C ARG A 184 -15.47 -3.06 -4.03
N HIS A 185 -14.24 -3.51 -3.78
CA HIS A 185 -13.26 -3.83 -4.83
C HIS A 185 -13.76 -4.95 -5.75
N ALA A 186 -14.27 -6.03 -5.17
CA ALA A 186 -14.85 -7.14 -5.90
C ALA A 186 -16.01 -6.67 -6.78
N TYR A 187 -16.96 -5.89 -6.23
CA TYR A 187 -18.09 -5.36 -6.99
C TYR A 187 -17.66 -4.37 -8.09
N ARG A 188 -16.70 -3.51 -7.78
CA ARG A 188 -16.19 -2.48 -8.71
C ARG A 188 -15.51 -3.12 -9.91
N TRP A 189 -14.62 -4.07 -9.70
CA TRP A 189 -13.91 -4.72 -10.80
C TRP A 189 -14.73 -5.81 -11.47
N ALA A 190 -15.48 -6.59 -10.68
CA ALA A 190 -16.39 -7.66 -11.08
C ALA A 190 -15.78 -8.79 -11.94
N THR A 191 -14.47 -8.71 -12.23
CA THR A 191 -13.70 -9.73 -12.94
C THR A 191 -12.21 -9.56 -12.62
N ILE A 192 -11.49 -10.69 -12.61
CA ILE A 192 -10.03 -10.77 -12.54
C ILE A 192 -9.55 -11.71 -13.66
N PRO A 193 -8.61 -11.29 -14.53
CA PRO A 193 -7.92 -10.01 -14.51
C PRO A 193 -8.87 -8.82 -14.73
N VAL A 194 -8.50 -7.68 -14.16
CA VAL A 194 -9.19 -6.40 -14.40
C VAL A 194 -9.06 -6.09 -15.89
N VAL A 195 -10.17 -5.78 -16.54
CA VAL A 195 -10.22 -5.49 -17.98
C VAL A 195 -10.40 -4.01 -18.28
N ARG A 196 -10.08 -3.60 -19.50
CA ARG A 196 -10.18 -2.22 -20.01
C ARG A 196 -11.56 -1.63 -19.74
N LEU A 197 -12.62 -2.37 -20.04
CA LEU A 197 -14.00 -1.92 -19.81
C LEU A 197 -14.22 -1.53 -18.34
N ALA A 198 -13.77 -2.37 -17.40
CA ALA A 198 -13.86 -2.08 -15.98
C ALA A 198 -12.99 -0.87 -15.59
N GLN A 199 -11.84 -0.64 -16.22
CA GLN A 199 -10.98 0.52 -15.91
C GLN A 199 -11.53 1.84 -16.45
N LEU A 200 -12.25 1.82 -17.57
CA LEU A 200 -12.87 3.02 -18.15
C LEU A 200 -14.06 3.53 -17.33
N GLU A 201 -14.70 2.67 -16.53
CA GLU A 201 -15.81 3.03 -15.65
C GLU A 201 -15.33 3.80 -14.40
N THR A 202 -15.09 5.10 -14.52
CA THR A 202 -14.51 5.90 -13.42
C THR A 202 -15.48 6.17 -12.27
N THR A 203 -16.77 5.98 -12.49
CA THR A 203 -17.85 6.14 -11.51
C THR A 203 -18.77 4.92 -11.52
N LEU A 204 -19.20 4.48 -10.35
CA LEU A 204 -20.09 3.31 -10.20
C LEU A 204 -21.02 3.53 -9.02
N ALA A 205 -22.31 3.32 -9.24
CA ALA A 205 -23.28 3.23 -8.15
C ALA A 205 -23.11 1.89 -7.43
N LEU A 206 -22.77 1.95 -6.14
CA LEU A 206 -22.66 0.76 -5.29
C LEU A 206 -23.99 0.48 -4.59
N PRO A 207 -24.35 -0.80 -4.37
CA PRO A 207 -25.53 -1.17 -3.60
C PRO A 207 -25.53 -0.49 -2.21
N PRO A 208 -26.69 -0.08 -1.67
CA PRO A 208 -26.79 0.57 -0.35
C PRO A 208 -26.06 -0.19 0.78
N ALA A 209 -26.12 -1.53 0.74
CA ALA A 209 -25.42 -2.38 1.69
C ALA A 209 -23.88 -2.23 1.66
N LEU A 210 -23.29 -1.78 0.55
CA LEU A 210 -21.84 -1.50 0.44
C LEU A 210 -21.50 -0.01 0.53
N SER A 211 -22.43 0.88 0.15
CA SER A 211 -22.17 2.33 0.16
C SER A 211 -22.45 2.96 1.52
N SER A 212 -23.54 2.59 2.17
CA SER A 212 -23.96 3.23 3.42
C SER A 212 -23.04 2.91 4.62
N PRO A 213 -22.69 1.64 4.91
CA PRO A 213 -21.71 1.33 5.95
C PRO A 213 -20.34 1.95 5.65
N TRP A 214 -19.93 1.97 4.38
CA TRP A 214 -18.67 2.56 3.98
C TRP A 214 -18.57 4.03 4.33
N THR A 215 -19.60 4.84 4.09
CA THR A 215 -19.60 6.26 4.48
C THR A 215 -19.44 6.47 5.99
N ARG A 216 -19.97 5.57 6.83
CA ARG A 216 -19.73 5.61 8.28
C ARG A 216 -18.29 5.26 8.61
N LEU A 217 -17.77 4.17 8.03
CA LEU A 217 -16.40 3.70 8.22
C LEU A 217 -15.37 4.73 7.73
N GLN A 218 -15.64 5.42 6.62
CA GLN A 218 -14.80 6.51 6.10
C GLN A 218 -14.69 7.66 7.10
N ARG A 219 -15.81 8.05 7.73
CA ARG A 219 -15.81 9.08 8.79
C ARG A 219 -15.06 8.59 10.02
N HIS A 220 -15.28 7.34 10.43
CA HIS A 220 -14.61 6.75 11.59
C HIS A 220 -13.09 6.72 11.44
N PHE A 221 -12.59 6.22 10.30
CA PHE A 221 -11.15 6.04 10.05
C PHE A 221 -10.48 7.21 9.33
N GLY A 222 -11.18 8.34 9.13
CA GLY A 222 -10.67 9.50 8.39
C GLY A 222 -10.22 9.18 6.95
N CYS A 223 -10.88 8.22 6.28
CA CYS A 223 -10.51 7.76 4.95
C CYS A 223 -11.45 8.31 3.88
N THR A 224 -10.97 9.16 2.98
CA THR A 224 -11.79 9.75 1.91
C THR A 224 -11.90 8.88 0.65
N SER A 225 -11.01 7.88 0.50
CA SER A 225 -10.94 7.01 -0.67
C SER A 225 -12.17 6.12 -0.82
N GLN A 226 -12.79 6.12 -2.00
CA GLN A 226 -13.91 5.21 -2.32
C GLN A 226 -13.48 3.75 -2.50
N SER A 227 -12.20 3.49 -2.74
CA SER A 227 -11.64 2.14 -2.89
C SER A 227 -11.06 1.59 -1.58
N GLY A 228 -10.94 2.42 -0.55
CA GLY A 228 -10.15 2.09 0.64
C GLY A 228 -8.68 2.47 0.46
N ASN A 229 -7.83 1.94 1.33
CA ASN A 229 -6.41 2.22 1.42
C ASN A 229 -5.62 0.94 1.76
N ASN A 230 -4.29 1.04 1.84
CA ASN A 230 -3.46 -0.11 2.23
C ASN A 230 -3.84 -0.70 3.58
N THR A 231 -4.27 0.12 4.54
CA THR A 231 -4.71 -0.37 5.85
C THR A 231 -5.95 -1.25 5.70
N SER A 232 -7.03 -0.76 5.09
CA SER A 232 -8.27 -1.52 4.92
C SER A 232 -8.11 -2.76 4.06
N ASN A 233 -7.36 -2.67 2.96
CA ASN A 233 -7.32 -3.73 1.97
C ASN A 233 -6.20 -4.74 2.22
N LEU A 234 -5.08 -4.34 2.82
CA LEU A 234 -3.90 -5.21 2.92
C LEU A 234 -3.54 -5.50 4.38
N VAL A 235 -3.34 -4.47 5.21
CA VAL A 235 -2.88 -4.65 6.60
C VAL A 235 -3.93 -5.34 7.46
N LEU A 236 -5.18 -4.87 7.39
CA LEU A 236 -6.30 -5.44 8.16
C LEU A 236 -6.78 -6.79 7.60
N ASN A 237 -6.20 -7.31 6.51
CA ASN A 237 -6.56 -8.62 5.94
C ASN A 237 -5.77 -9.78 6.58
N PHE A 238 -5.15 -9.54 7.74
CA PHE A 238 -4.45 -10.52 8.54
C PHE A 238 -5.12 -10.70 9.90
N THR A 239 -5.29 -11.96 10.31
CA THR A 239 -5.71 -12.31 11.68
C THR A 239 -4.61 -11.96 12.69
N PRO A 240 -4.89 -11.97 14.01
CA PRO A 240 -3.85 -11.86 15.04
C PRO A 240 -2.74 -12.92 14.92
N SER A 241 -3.05 -14.12 14.40
CA SER A 241 -2.06 -15.17 14.12
C SER A 241 -1.35 -15.01 12.76
N ALA A 242 -1.39 -13.82 12.16
CA ALA A 242 -0.79 -13.47 10.87
C ALA A 242 -1.23 -14.35 9.67
N ALA A 243 -2.41 -14.97 9.75
CA ALA A 243 -3.04 -15.67 8.63
C ALA A 243 -3.80 -14.69 7.72
N TYR A 244 -3.68 -14.86 6.40
CA TYR A 244 -4.36 -14.06 5.38
C TYR A 244 -5.80 -14.56 5.15
N THR A 245 -6.79 -13.65 5.10
CA THR A 245 -8.20 -14.05 5.24
C THR A 245 -9.09 -13.92 4.01
N LEU A 246 -9.15 -12.74 3.39
CA LEU A 246 -10.06 -12.41 2.28
C LEU A 246 -9.30 -12.55 0.97
N THR A 247 -9.18 -13.78 0.48
CA THR A 247 -8.47 -14.10 -0.76
C THR A 247 -9.34 -13.80 -1.98
N ILE A 248 -8.81 -13.04 -2.94
CA ILE A 248 -9.50 -12.69 -4.19
C ILE A 248 -9.17 -13.66 -5.35
N ASN A 249 -8.00 -14.30 -5.32
CA ASN A 249 -7.59 -15.36 -6.26
C ASN A 249 -7.42 -16.70 -5.53
N PRO A 250 -8.50 -17.41 -5.17
CA PRO A 250 -8.40 -18.65 -4.40
C PRO A 250 -7.75 -19.80 -5.19
N SER A 251 -7.66 -19.69 -6.52
CA SER A 251 -7.06 -20.69 -7.40
C SER A 251 -6.52 -20.03 -8.68
N PRO A 252 -5.41 -20.52 -9.25
CA PRO A 252 -4.53 -21.59 -8.75
C PRO A 252 -3.69 -21.14 -7.53
N ARG A 253 -3.09 -22.10 -6.82
CA ARG A 253 -2.28 -21.85 -5.59
C ARG A 253 -1.15 -20.82 -5.80
N THR A 254 -0.60 -20.74 -7.00
CA THR A 254 0.43 -19.75 -7.35
C THR A 254 -0.12 -18.32 -7.33
N ALA A 255 -1.37 -18.11 -7.73
CA ALA A 255 -2.04 -16.82 -7.65
C ALA A 255 -2.34 -16.45 -6.20
N SER A 256 -2.91 -17.38 -5.43
CA SER A 256 -3.22 -17.16 -4.01
C SER A 256 -1.97 -16.88 -3.19
N SER A 257 -0.86 -17.60 -3.43
CA SER A 257 0.40 -17.35 -2.72
C SER A 257 1.06 -16.03 -3.12
N SER A 258 0.92 -15.62 -4.38
CA SER A 258 1.47 -14.34 -4.86
C SER A 258 0.67 -13.15 -4.30
N GLU A 259 -0.65 -13.29 -4.21
CA GLU A 259 -1.54 -12.32 -3.58
C GLU A 259 -1.22 -12.15 -2.09
N GLU A 260 -1.11 -13.26 -1.35
CA GLU A 260 -0.72 -13.21 0.06
C GLU A 260 0.66 -12.56 0.21
N ALA A 261 1.66 -12.98 -0.57
CA ALA A 261 3.01 -12.42 -0.50
C ALA A 261 3.00 -10.90 -0.77
N PHE A 262 2.17 -10.44 -1.71
CA PHE A 262 1.98 -9.02 -1.95
C PHE A 262 1.39 -8.31 -0.73
N ALA A 263 0.30 -8.81 -0.16
CA ALA A 263 -0.33 -8.20 1.02
C ALA A 263 0.60 -8.22 2.24
N ARG A 264 1.35 -9.32 2.44
CA ARG A 264 2.25 -9.54 3.58
C ARG A 264 3.39 -8.53 3.59
N ILE A 265 3.89 -8.09 2.44
CA ILE A 265 4.90 -7.01 2.38
C ILE A 265 4.39 -5.74 3.09
N PHE A 266 3.13 -5.36 2.88
CA PHE A 266 2.57 -4.15 3.51
C PHE A 266 2.33 -4.35 4.99
N HIS A 267 1.80 -5.51 5.38
CA HIS A 267 1.62 -5.87 6.78
C HIS A 267 2.96 -5.85 7.54
N ASP A 268 3.99 -6.52 7.02
CA ASP A 268 5.29 -6.63 7.68
C ASP A 268 6.03 -5.29 7.75
N VAL A 269 5.82 -4.40 6.78
CA VAL A 269 6.31 -3.01 6.85
C VAL A 269 5.71 -2.30 8.05
N GLU A 270 4.40 -2.41 8.28
CA GLU A 270 3.73 -1.78 9.41
C GLU A 270 4.11 -2.42 10.76
N VAL A 271 4.30 -3.76 10.81
CA VAL A 271 4.85 -4.46 11.99
C VAL A 271 6.21 -3.88 12.39
N ARG A 272 7.09 -3.67 11.40
CA ARG A 272 8.45 -3.16 11.62
C ARG A 272 8.52 -1.64 11.78
N ALA A 273 7.42 -0.93 11.55
CA ALA A 273 7.36 0.52 11.62
C ALA A 273 7.29 1.05 13.07
N LEU A 274 6.83 0.24 14.04
CA LEU A 274 6.60 0.70 15.40
C LEU A 274 7.85 1.33 16.08
N PRO A 275 9.06 0.73 16.01
CA PRO A 275 10.26 1.38 16.55
C PRO A 275 10.61 2.70 15.85
N ILE A 276 10.22 2.86 14.58
CA ILE A 276 10.42 4.11 13.83
C ILE A 276 9.42 5.17 14.30
N TYR A 277 8.15 4.80 14.50
CA TYR A 277 7.15 5.69 15.07
C TYR A 277 7.55 6.15 16.47
N HIS A 278 8.04 5.24 17.29
CA HIS A 278 8.60 5.55 18.59
C HIS A 278 9.72 6.60 18.53
N ALA A 279 10.71 6.38 17.66
CA ALA A 279 11.80 7.33 17.47
C ALA A 279 11.31 8.71 16.98
N VAL A 280 10.32 8.74 16.08
CA VAL A 280 9.71 9.99 15.58
C VAL A 280 8.97 10.73 16.71
N VAL A 281 8.18 10.02 17.52
CA VAL A 281 7.47 10.59 18.67
C VAL A 281 8.47 11.20 19.66
N HIS A 282 9.50 10.45 20.05
CA HIS A 282 10.54 10.93 20.96
C HIS A 282 11.32 12.12 20.41
N ALA A 283 11.71 12.07 19.12
CA ALA A 283 12.40 13.18 18.48
C ALA A 283 11.53 14.44 18.44
N THR A 284 10.23 14.30 18.13
CA THR A 284 9.28 15.41 18.10
C THR A 284 9.06 15.96 19.52
N ALA A 285 8.96 15.10 20.53
CA ALA A 285 8.84 15.50 21.92
C ALA A 285 10.09 16.19 22.47
N ALA A 286 11.28 15.77 22.06
CA ALA A 286 12.52 16.44 22.38
C ALA A 286 12.62 17.81 21.68
N HIS A 287 12.17 17.91 20.43
CA HIS A 287 12.21 19.16 19.67
C HIS A 287 11.16 20.19 20.13
N ALA A 288 9.92 19.78 20.44
CA ALA A 288 8.86 20.65 20.92
C ALA A 288 9.20 21.31 22.27
N ARG A 289 9.96 20.61 23.11
CA ARG A 289 10.54 21.20 24.34
C ARG A 289 11.55 22.33 24.06
N ALA A 290 12.02 22.48 22.81
CA ALA A 290 12.97 23.48 22.37
C ALA A 290 12.38 24.57 21.45
N ALA A 291 11.14 24.43 20.95
CA ALA A 291 10.53 25.40 20.03
C ALA A 291 8.99 25.37 20.11
N TRP A 292 8.38 26.52 20.41
CA TRP A 292 6.95 26.74 20.22
C TRP A 292 6.68 27.22 18.78
N LEU A 293 5.71 26.61 18.08
CA LEU A 293 4.64 27.27 17.29
C LEU A 293 3.89 26.33 16.31
N SER A 294 2.63 26.70 16.12
CA SER A 294 1.49 26.14 15.37
C SER A 294 1.56 26.22 13.84
N HIS A 295 0.77 25.39 13.13
CA HIS A 295 0.17 25.76 11.83
C HIS A 295 -1.09 24.97 11.44
N ASP A 296 -2.10 25.71 10.94
CA ASP A 296 -3.37 25.28 10.33
C ASP A 296 -3.24 24.86 8.86
N GLY A 297 -4.15 23.98 8.41
CA GLY A 297 -4.31 23.53 7.01
C GLY A 297 -5.67 23.89 6.42
N GLN A 298 -5.73 24.03 5.09
CA GLN A 298 -6.95 24.22 4.30
C GLN A 298 -7.10 23.11 3.25
N ASP A 299 -8.32 22.59 3.12
CA ASP A 299 -8.72 21.60 2.12
C ASP A 299 -9.59 22.22 1.02
N GLY A 300 -9.52 21.68 -0.20
CA GLY A 300 -10.32 22.08 -1.37
C GLY A 300 -11.27 20.97 -1.85
N GLU A 301 -12.44 21.35 -2.35
CA GLU A 301 -13.57 20.48 -2.74
C GLU A 301 -13.47 19.88 -4.16
N GLY A 302 -13.95 18.63 -4.30
CA GLY A 302 -14.26 17.94 -5.57
C GLY A 302 -15.04 16.63 -5.32
N GLY A 303 -15.96 16.26 -6.22
CA GLY A 303 -16.84 15.08 -6.06
C GLY A 303 -16.14 13.70 -6.03
N PRO A 304 -16.84 12.61 -5.61
CA PRO A 304 -16.20 11.35 -5.23
C PRO A 304 -15.66 10.56 -6.43
N ARG A 305 -14.34 10.41 -6.51
CA ARG A 305 -13.62 9.62 -7.52
C ARG A 305 -13.04 8.36 -6.90
N PHE A 306 -13.02 7.25 -7.64
CA PHE A 306 -12.32 6.04 -7.22
C PHE A 306 -10.84 6.12 -7.57
N ASP A 307 -9.98 6.08 -6.56
CA ASP A 307 -8.52 5.96 -6.73
C ASP A 307 -8.08 4.51 -6.58
N GLY A 308 -6.95 4.14 -7.19
CA GLY A 308 -6.36 2.81 -7.01
C GLY A 308 -5.64 2.69 -5.67
N LEU A 309 -5.53 1.46 -5.15
CA LEU A 309 -4.61 1.15 -4.05
C LEU A 309 -3.16 1.35 -4.52
N SER A 310 -2.34 1.98 -3.69
CA SER A 310 -0.96 2.32 -4.04
C SER A 310 -0.04 2.24 -2.84
N GLY A 311 1.22 1.84 -3.05
CA GLY A 311 2.25 1.84 -2.02
C GLY A 311 2.50 3.22 -1.38
N ASN A 312 2.07 4.31 -2.01
CA ASN A 312 2.10 5.65 -1.42
C ASN A 312 1.14 5.83 -0.23
N GLN A 313 0.21 4.89 -0.02
CA GLN A 313 -0.73 4.89 1.12
C GLN A 313 -0.18 4.13 2.35
N VAL A 314 1.08 3.68 2.32
CA VAL A 314 1.75 3.06 3.48
C VAL A 314 2.09 4.15 4.51
N ARG A 315 1.67 3.96 5.76
CA ARG A 315 1.76 5.00 6.80
C ARG A 315 3.21 5.31 7.15
N LEU A 316 4.09 4.30 7.17
CA LEU A 316 5.52 4.49 7.44
C LEU A 316 6.15 5.56 6.52
N PHE A 317 5.88 5.52 5.21
CA PHE A 317 6.47 6.48 4.28
C PHE A 317 5.87 7.88 4.45
N MET A 318 4.57 7.99 4.73
CA MET A 318 3.92 9.27 5.01
C MET A 318 4.50 9.93 6.26
N VAL A 319 4.67 9.17 7.35
CA VAL A 319 5.26 9.67 8.60
C VAL A 319 6.70 10.11 8.39
N LEU A 320 7.51 9.31 7.69
CA LEU A 320 8.91 9.67 7.43
C LEU A 320 9.03 10.90 6.53
N ASP A 321 8.20 11.03 5.49
CA ASP A 321 8.21 12.20 4.62
C ASP A 321 7.80 13.48 5.37
N ALA A 322 6.79 13.38 6.24
CA ALA A 322 6.34 14.47 7.10
C ALA A 322 7.41 14.86 8.13
N PHE A 323 7.97 13.88 8.85
CA PHE A 323 9.01 14.09 9.86
C PHE A 323 10.28 14.72 9.27
N LEU A 324 10.72 14.27 8.10
CA LEU A 324 11.89 14.83 7.41
C LEU A 324 11.60 16.16 6.72
N GLY A 325 10.32 16.57 6.65
CA GLY A 325 9.86 17.80 6.05
C GLY A 325 10.26 17.93 4.59
N LEU A 326 10.09 16.90 3.76
CA LEU A 326 10.59 16.89 2.37
C LEU A 326 9.99 17.97 1.43
N GLY A 327 9.06 18.81 1.90
CA GLY A 327 8.56 20.03 1.25
C GLY A 327 9.40 21.29 1.51
N ALA A 328 9.06 22.43 0.90
CA ALA A 328 9.78 23.71 0.98
C ALA A 328 9.63 24.43 2.35
N GLY A 329 10.20 23.86 3.42
CA GLY A 329 10.24 24.45 4.77
C GLY A 329 10.94 23.59 5.84
N ALA A 330 11.51 22.45 5.43
CA ALA A 330 12.06 21.40 6.29
C ALA A 330 12.92 21.87 7.47
N PHE A 331 12.60 21.39 8.68
CA PHE A 331 13.44 21.49 9.89
C PHE A 331 14.91 21.14 9.61
N ARG A 332 15.16 20.08 8.84
CA ARG A 332 16.52 19.66 8.43
C ARG A 332 17.34 20.77 7.77
N ARG A 333 16.71 21.66 7.00
CA ARG A 333 17.39 22.78 6.33
C ARG A 333 17.71 23.95 7.26
N ARG A 334 17.10 23.99 8.44
CA ARG A 334 17.29 25.02 9.48
C ARG A 334 18.42 24.67 10.47
N LEU A 335 18.80 23.40 10.58
CA LEU A 335 19.92 22.94 11.41
C LEU A 335 21.24 23.55 10.96
N GLY A 336 22.17 23.90 11.85
CA GLY A 336 23.54 24.27 11.51
C GLY A 336 24.33 23.14 10.82
N SER A 337 25.52 23.46 10.31
CA SER A 337 26.41 22.49 9.64
C SER A 337 27.55 21.96 10.52
N ALA A 338 27.65 22.43 11.76
CA ALA A 338 28.72 22.08 12.70
C ALA A 338 28.15 21.78 14.09
N GLY A 339 28.94 21.12 14.93
CA GLY A 339 28.52 20.68 16.26
C GLY A 339 27.34 19.69 16.20
N VAL A 340 26.58 19.63 17.29
CA VAL A 340 25.44 18.70 17.46
C VAL A 340 24.40 18.85 16.35
N GLU A 341 24.12 20.08 15.89
CA GLU A 341 23.17 20.31 14.79
C GLU A 341 23.68 19.73 13.45
N GLY A 342 25.00 19.77 13.22
CA GLY A 342 25.64 19.16 12.07
C GLY A 342 25.54 17.62 12.09
N GLU A 343 25.68 17.01 13.26
CA GLU A 343 25.50 15.56 13.46
C GLU A 343 24.06 15.13 13.21
N ILE A 344 23.08 15.84 13.79
CA ILE A 344 21.64 15.60 13.55
C ILE A 344 21.32 15.73 12.05
N ARG A 345 21.86 16.76 11.39
CA ARG A 345 21.69 16.96 9.95
C ARG A 345 22.26 15.79 9.15
N ALA A 346 23.40 15.24 9.55
CA ALA A 346 24.03 14.09 8.89
C ALA A 346 23.17 12.82 9.03
N GLU A 347 22.68 12.53 10.25
CA GLU A 347 21.79 11.38 10.50
C GLU A 347 20.48 11.49 9.72
N MET A 348 19.83 12.66 9.71
CA MET A 348 18.65 12.91 8.86
C MET A 348 18.98 12.78 7.37
N GLY A 349 20.21 13.10 6.97
CA GLY A 349 20.74 12.87 5.62
C GLY A 349 20.78 11.40 5.24
N GLU A 350 21.23 10.54 6.16
CA GLU A 350 21.29 9.09 5.96
C GLU A 350 19.90 8.47 5.88
N ILE A 351 18.93 8.92 6.70
CA ILE A 351 17.52 8.49 6.58
C ILE A 351 16.97 8.80 5.18
N VAL A 352 17.19 10.03 4.69
CA VAL A 352 16.76 10.44 3.34
C VAL A 352 17.43 9.59 2.25
N LYS A 353 18.71 9.26 2.41
CA LYS A 353 19.43 8.38 1.48
C LYS A 353 18.82 6.98 1.44
N ARG A 354 18.48 6.39 2.59
CA ARG A 354 17.82 5.08 2.68
C ARG A 354 16.43 5.09 2.04
N LEU A 355 15.64 6.15 2.26
CA LEU A 355 14.34 6.33 1.59
C LEU A 355 14.49 6.42 0.05
N ARG A 356 15.49 7.16 -0.45
CA ARG A 356 15.78 7.24 -1.89
C ARG A 356 16.20 5.90 -2.48
N LEU A 357 17.02 5.14 -1.75
CA LEU A 357 17.42 3.79 -2.15
C LEU A 357 16.20 2.87 -2.24
N PHE A 358 15.34 2.89 -1.22
CA PHE A 358 14.08 2.13 -1.22
C PHE A 358 13.21 2.49 -2.43
N ARG A 359 12.96 3.78 -2.67
CA ARG A 359 12.15 4.26 -3.81
C ARG A 359 12.73 3.85 -5.16
N THR A 360 14.05 3.92 -5.31
CA THR A 360 14.75 3.49 -6.53
C THR A 360 14.60 1.99 -6.76
N ALA A 361 14.83 1.18 -5.73
CA ALA A 361 14.66 -0.27 -5.79
C ALA A 361 13.20 -0.67 -6.07
N HIS A 362 12.23 -0.01 -5.41
CA HIS A 362 10.80 -0.20 -5.65
C HIS A 362 10.42 0.11 -7.10
N ARG A 363 10.88 1.25 -7.65
CA ARG A 363 10.62 1.61 -9.06
C ARG A 363 11.18 0.57 -10.03
N ALA A 364 12.41 0.11 -9.79
CA ALA A 364 13.03 -0.92 -10.63
C ALA A 364 12.23 -2.24 -10.61
N ARG A 365 11.76 -2.67 -9.43
CA ARG A 365 10.92 -3.87 -9.28
C ARG A 365 9.55 -3.69 -9.92
N ALA A 366 8.87 -2.58 -9.63
CA ALA A 366 7.55 -2.26 -10.19
C ALA A 366 7.58 -2.25 -11.73
N LYS A 367 8.65 -1.75 -12.35
CA LYS A 367 8.81 -1.75 -13.81
C LYS A 367 8.72 -3.15 -14.40
N VAL A 368 9.32 -4.17 -13.77
CA VAL A 368 9.29 -5.55 -14.26
C VAL A 368 7.87 -6.12 -14.27
N TYR A 369 7.08 -5.81 -13.24
CA TYR A 369 5.69 -6.24 -13.14
C TYR A 369 4.79 -5.48 -14.12
N LEU A 370 4.97 -4.16 -14.22
CA LEU A 370 4.16 -3.30 -15.08
C LEU A 370 4.49 -3.44 -16.58
N SER A 371 5.66 -3.99 -16.91
CA SER A 371 6.04 -4.26 -18.30
C SER A 371 5.51 -5.59 -18.84
N GLN A 372 4.90 -6.43 -18.01
CA GLN A 372 4.30 -7.68 -18.49
C GLN A 372 3.13 -7.35 -19.43
N PRO A 373 3.04 -7.97 -20.62
CA PRO A 373 1.91 -7.79 -21.51
C PRO A 373 0.61 -8.15 -20.80
N ALA A 374 -0.34 -7.21 -20.81
CA ALA A 374 -1.69 -7.39 -20.28
C ALA A 374 -2.67 -6.69 -21.24
N PRO A 375 -2.84 -7.22 -22.47
CA PRO A 375 -3.62 -6.56 -23.53
C PRO A 375 -5.09 -6.35 -23.16
N GLU A 376 -5.60 -7.10 -22.19
CA GLU A 376 -6.96 -6.98 -21.66
C GLU A 376 -7.18 -5.70 -20.85
N ARG A 377 -6.13 -4.98 -20.43
CA ARG A 377 -6.22 -3.83 -19.53
C ARG A 377 -5.40 -2.63 -20.01
N LEU A 378 -5.85 -1.44 -19.64
CA LEU A 378 -5.08 -0.20 -19.72
C LEU A 378 -3.90 -0.25 -18.72
N PRO A 379 -2.76 0.40 -19.05
CA PRO A 379 -1.66 0.57 -18.12
C PRO A 379 -2.16 1.17 -16.79
N MET A 380 -1.78 0.57 -15.66
CA MET A 380 -2.17 1.07 -14.35
C MET A 380 -1.50 2.43 -14.10
N THR A 381 -2.30 3.45 -13.83
CA THR A 381 -1.83 4.83 -13.53
C THR A 381 -1.89 5.19 -12.05
N ALA A 382 -2.08 4.20 -11.16
CA ALA A 382 -2.16 4.43 -9.71
C ALA A 382 -0.90 5.18 -9.23
N GLY A 383 -1.08 6.45 -8.85
CA GLY A 383 0.01 7.32 -8.40
C GLY A 383 0.58 8.30 -9.43
N LYS A 384 -0.21 8.82 -10.40
CA LYS A 384 0.11 10.18 -10.90
C LYS A 384 0.09 11.11 -9.68
N SER A 385 1.31 11.46 -9.27
CA SER A 385 1.64 12.22 -8.07
C SER A 385 0.73 13.43 -7.91
N LEU A 386 0.38 13.78 -6.67
CA LEU A 386 -0.14 15.08 -6.24
C LEU A 386 0.86 16.24 -6.48
N LEU A 387 1.78 16.09 -7.44
CA LEU A 387 2.65 17.13 -7.94
C LEU A 387 2.03 17.57 -9.27
N ARG A 388 1.62 18.84 -9.30
CA ARG A 388 1.01 19.64 -10.38
C ARG A 388 0.89 19.00 -11.78
N SER A 389 -0.26 19.26 -12.38
CA SER A 389 -0.73 18.84 -13.70
C SER A 389 -0.03 19.49 -14.91
N ASP A 390 1.16 20.09 -14.74
CA ASP A 390 1.91 20.77 -15.81
C ASP A 390 3.03 19.93 -16.45
N MET A 391 3.16 18.64 -16.08
CA MET A 391 3.90 17.69 -16.91
C MET A 391 2.96 16.93 -17.83
N GLU A 392 2.73 17.52 -19.00
CA GLU A 392 2.04 16.95 -20.16
C GLU A 392 2.40 15.46 -20.39
N PRO A 393 1.41 14.59 -20.60
CA PRO A 393 1.62 13.21 -20.99
C PRO A 393 1.82 13.12 -22.50
N ASN A 394 2.94 13.61 -23.03
CA ASN A 394 3.34 13.37 -24.42
C ASN A 394 4.85 13.53 -24.56
N ASP A 395 5.60 12.44 -24.37
CA ASP A 395 6.81 12.28 -25.16
C ASP A 395 7.13 10.79 -25.40
N HIS A 396 6.77 10.33 -26.60
CA HIS A 396 7.19 9.05 -27.17
C HIS A 396 8.60 9.16 -27.80
N SER A 397 9.48 10.06 -27.34
CA SER A 397 10.81 10.31 -27.92
C SER A 397 11.87 9.21 -27.74
N TRP A 398 11.61 8.12 -27.01
CA TRP A 398 12.61 7.05 -26.86
C TRP A 398 12.89 6.24 -28.14
N CYS A 399 12.25 6.57 -29.28
CA CYS A 399 12.41 5.84 -30.53
C CYS A 399 13.20 6.55 -31.65
N ARG A 400 13.86 7.69 -31.39
CA ARG A 400 14.79 8.30 -32.37
C ARG A 400 15.96 8.96 -31.65
N ILE A 401 17.14 8.34 -31.72
CA ILE A 401 18.43 8.94 -32.12
C ILE A 401 19.36 7.76 -32.44
N SER A 402 19.30 7.35 -33.71
CA SER A 402 20.46 6.92 -34.48
C SER A 402 20.32 7.65 -35.81
N GLN A 403 20.98 8.80 -35.93
CA GLN A 403 21.42 9.42 -37.19
C GLN A 403 22.11 10.74 -36.85
N SER A 404 23.29 10.89 -37.48
CA SER A 404 24.35 11.91 -37.38
C SER A 404 25.07 12.01 -36.05
#